data_AF-A0AAV0N871-F1
#
_entry.id   AF-A0AAV0N871-F1
#
_cell.length_a   1.000
_cell.length_b   1.000
_cell.length_c   1.000
_cell.angle_alpha   90.00
_cell.angle_beta   90.00
_cell.angle_gamma   90.00
#
_symmetry.space_group_name_H-M   'P 1'
#
loop_
_entity.id
_entity.type
_entity.pdbx_description
1 polymer ?
#
loop_
_entity_poly.entity_id
_entity_poly.type
_entity_poly.pdbx_seq_one_letter_code
_entity_poly.pdbx_strand_id
1 'polypeptide(L)'
;MKQYGATEEEAVEFLWKKIHNAWKDIAEEYQKPTPLPVALTDRLLNLARSFNLFYENGDGYTNSHLVKDHLTSMLIDPVPL
;
A
#
# COMPACT_ATOMS: atom_id res chain seq x y z
N MET A 1 -18.37 -11.59 -2.50
CA MET A 1 -19.82 -11.85 -2.62
C MET A 1 -20.13 -13.13 -3.40
N LYS A 2 -20.19 -13.13 -4.75
CA LYS A 2 -20.68 -14.29 -5.56
C LYS A 2 -20.07 -15.67 -5.24
N GLN A 3 -18.76 -15.74 -4.97
CA GLN A 3 -18.08 -17.01 -4.69
C GLN A 3 -18.53 -17.68 -3.38
N TYR A 4 -18.88 -16.89 -2.37
CA TYR A 4 -19.17 -17.38 -1.02
C TYR A 4 -20.59 -17.02 -0.54
N GLY A 5 -21.40 -16.35 -1.38
CA GLY A 5 -22.70 -15.81 -0.98
C GLY A 5 -22.63 -14.72 0.10
N ALA A 6 -21.44 -14.20 0.39
CA ALA A 6 -21.18 -13.21 1.45
C ALA A 6 -21.70 -11.81 1.10
N THR A 7 -21.97 -10.99 2.12
CA THR A 7 -22.28 -9.56 1.95
C THR A 7 -21.06 -8.76 1.49
N GLU A 8 -21.26 -7.49 1.17
CA GLU A 8 -20.15 -6.60 0.81
C GLU A 8 -19.24 -6.37 2.02
N GLU A 9 -19.80 -6.12 3.19
CA GLU A 9 -19.07 -5.88 4.44
C GLU A 9 -18.22 -7.09 4.82
N GLU A 10 -18.79 -8.31 4.77
CA GLU A 10 -18.06 -9.55 5.03
C GLU A 10 -16.91 -9.75 4.04
N ALA A 11 -17.12 -9.40 2.77
CA ALA A 11 -16.08 -9.48 1.75
C ALA A 11 -14.96 -8.46 1.99
N VAL A 12 -15.30 -7.24 2.38
CA VAL A 12 -14.35 -6.17 2.71
C VAL A 12 -13.52 -6.56 3.93
N GLU A 13 -14.15 -7.03 5.01
CA GLU A 13 -13.45 -7.50 6.22
C GLU A 13 -12.48 -8.65 5.90
N PHE A 14 -12.93 -9.62 5.10
CA PHE A 14 -12.09 -10.74 4.68
C PHE A 14 -10.87 -10.29 3.86
N LEU A 15 -11.06 -9.35 2.93
CA LEU A 15 -9.96 -8.79 2.13
C LEU A 15 -8.98 -8.00 2.98
N TRP A 16 -9.47 -7.18 3.93
CA TRP A 16 -8.62 -6.47 4.88
C TRP A 16 -7.76 -7.42 5.71
N LYS A 17 -8.34 -8.51 6.20
CA LYS A 17 -7.59 -9.55 6.92
C LYS A 17 -6.50 -10.18 6.06
N LYS A 18 -6.78 -10.44 4.77
CA LYS A 18 -5.78 -10.93 3.82
C LYS A 18 -4.65 -9.93 3.59
N ILE A 19 -4.97 -8.67 3.39
CA ILE A 19 -3.97 -7.59 3.22
C ILE A 19 -3.09 -7.49 4.47
N HIS A 20 -3.68 -7.52 5.66
CA HIS A 20 -2.95 -7.45 6.92
C HIS A 20 -1.98 -8.63 7.10
N ASN A 21 -2.41 -9.84 6.75
CA ASN A 21 -1.53 -11.01 6.79
C ASN A 21 -0.41 -10.91 5.75
N ALA A 22 -0.71 -10.48 4.52
CA ALA A 22 0.31 -10.28 3.49
C ALA A 22 1.37 -9.25 3.90
N TRP A 23 0.99 -8.20 4.64
CA TRP A 23 1.95 -7.25 5.20
C TRP A 23 2.90 -7.88 6.23
N LYS A 24 2.43 -8.85 7.03
CA LYS A 24 3.30 -9.61 7.95
C LYS A 24 4.30 -10.46 7.18
N ASP A 25 3.83 -11.16 6.15
CA ASP A 25 4.69 -11.98 5.29
C ASP A 25 5.77 -11.11 4.61
N ILE A 26 5.39 -9.95 4.06
CA ILE A 26 6.34 -8.98 3.48
C ILE A 26 7.38 -8.53 4.51
N ALA A 27 6.95 -8.19 5.72
CA ALA A 27 7.87 -7.73 6.76
C ALA A 27 8.85 -8.83 7.21
N GLU A 28 8.38 -10.06 7.33
CA GLU A 28 9.22 -11.22 7.66
C GLU A 28 10.24 -11.50 6.56
N GLU A 29 9.82 -11.57 5.30
CA GLU A 29 10.69 -11.82 4.15
C GLU A 29 11.72 -10.70 3.95
N TYR A 30 11.32 -9.44 4.15
CA TYR A 30 12.21 -8.30 4.03
C TYR A 30 13.36 -8.32 5.06
N GLN A 31 13.18 -8.96 6.22
CA GLN A 31 14.22 -9.12 7.22
C GLN A 31 15.18 -10.29 6.94
N LYS A 32 14.78 -11.24 6.09
CA LYS A 32 15.60 -12.43 5.79
C LYS A 32 16.79 -12.04 4.91
N PRO A 33 17.97 -12.65 5.12
CA PRO A 33 19.09 -12.52 4.19
C PRO A 33 18.65 -12.96 2.79
N THR A 34 18.87 -12.11 1.80
CA THR A 34 18.49 -12.36 0.41
C THR A 34 19.67 -12.10 -0.52
N PRO A 35 19.82 -12.87 -1.62
CA PRO A 35 20.82 -12.58 -2.64
C PRO A 35 20.44 -11.36 -3.49
N LEU A 36 19.23 -10.82 -3.33
CA LEU A 36 18.76 -9.67 -4.09
C LEU A 36 19.42 -8.37 -3.59
N PRO A 37 19.74 -7.42 -4.49
CA PRO A 37 20.21 -6.10 -4.08
C PRO A 37 19.16 -5.36 -3.24
N VAL A 38 19.60 -4.67 -2.18
CA VAL A 38 18.74 -3.88 -1.29
C VAL A 38 17.89 -2.86 -2.08
N ALA A 39 18.48 -2.20 -3.08
CA ALA A 39 17.75 -1.24 -3.91
C ALA A 39 16.56 -1.87 -4.66
N LEU A 40 16.66 -3.15 -5.04
CA LEU A 40 15.56 -3.86 -5.69
C LEU A 40 14.45 -4.20 -4.68
N THR A 41 14.82 -4.69 -3.49
CA THR A 41 13.85 -5.01 -2.43
C THR A 41 13.14 -3.75 -1.94
N ASP A 42 13.86 -2.64 -1.79
CA ASP A 42 13.30 -1.33 -1.42
C ASP A 42 12.29 -0.84 -2.46
N ARG A 43 12.60 -1.01 -3.75
CA ARG A 43 11.68 -0.62 -4.83
C ARG A 43 10.38 -1.39 -4.78
N LEU A 44 10.44 -2.70 -4.54
CA LEU A 44 9.24 -3.55 -4.41
C LEU A 44 8.42 -3.17 -3.16
N LEU A 45 9.09 -2.97 -2.03
CA LEU A 45 8.44 -2.57 -0.78
C LEU A 45 7.79 -1.19 -0.90
N ASN A 46 8.48 -0.22 -1.49
CA ASN A 46 7.95 1.13 -1.70
C ASN A 46 6.82 1.15 -2.72
N LEU A 47 6.84 0.28 -3.74
CA LEU A 47 5.70 0.10 -4.63
C LEU A 47 4.47 -0.40 -3.85
N ALA A 48 4.62 -1.42 -3.00
CA ALA A 48 3.53 -1.90 -2.16
C ALA A 48 2.98 -0.81 -1.21
N ARG A 49 3.87 -0.02 -0.58
CA ARG A 49 3.48 1.11 0.28
C ARG A 49 2.74 2.22 -0.49
N SER A 50 3.10 2.45 -1.75
CA SER A 50 2.43 3.47 -2.57
C SER A 50 0.93 3.18 -2.73
N PHE A 51 0.53 1.91 -2.83
CA PHE A 51 -0.88 1.55 -2.87
C PHE A 51 -1.61 1.91 -1.58
N ASN A 52 -1.00 1.73 -0.41
CA ASN A 52 -1.63 2.16 0.84
C ASN A 52 -1.87 3.69 0.82
N LEU A 53 -0.90 4.47 0.33
CA LEU A 53 -1.05 5.93 0.21
C LEU A 53 -2.20 6.30 -0.75
N PHE A 54 -2.25 5.70 -1.94
CA PHE A 54 -3.25 6.04 -2.94
C PHE A 54 -4.65 5.57 -2.58
N TYR A 55 -4.77 4.50 -1.78
CA TYR A 55 -6.07 3.86 -1.49
C TYR A 55 -6.57 4.02 -0.05
N GLU A 56 -5.88 4.80 0.79
CA GLU A 56 -6.26 5.03 2.19
C GLU A 56 -7.68 5.62 2.32
N ASN A 57 -8.01 6.59 1.47
CA ASN A 57 -9.24 7.38 1.56
C ASN A 57 -10.20 7.17 0.37
N GLY A 58 -10.04 6.06 -0.36
CA GLY A 58 -10.77 5.77 -1.60
C GLY A 58 -9.84 5.67 -2.81
N ASP A 59 -10.36 5.79 -4.04
CA ASP A 59 -9.53 5.69 -5.26
C ASP A 59 -8.74 6.98 -5.53
N GLY A 60 -7.66 7.20 -4.77
CA GLY A 60 -6.77 8.35 -4.93
C GLY A 60 -5.90 8.31 -6.19
N TYR A 61 -5.82 7.16 -6.87
CA TYR A 61 -5.10 7.04 -8.13
C TYR A 61 -5.86 7.72 -9.27
N THR A 62 -7.16 7.45 -9.39
CA THR A 62 -8.01 8.10 -10.41
C THR A 62 -8.56 9.43 -9.91
N ASN A 63 -8.81 9.58 -8.61
CA ASN A 63 -9.26 10.82 -7.98
C ASN A 63 -8.11 11.48 -7.19
N SER A 64 -7.25 12.19 -7.91
CA SER A 64 -6.04 12.81 -7.35
C SER A 64 -6.29 13.82 -6.23
N HIS A 65 -7.51 14.34 -6.08
CA HIS A 65 -7.87 15.23 -4.98
C HIS A 65 -7.65 14.59 -3.61
N LEU A 66 -7.76 13.26 -3.50
CA LEU A 66 -7.57 12.53 -2.24
C LEU A 66 -6.10 12.46 -1.78
N VAL A 67 -5.15 12.66 -2.68
CA VAL A 67 -3.70 12.52 -2.41
C VAL A 67 -2.88 13.77 -2.76
N LYS A 68 -3.54 14.83 -3.24
CA LYS A 68 -2.90 16.05 -3.74
C LYS A 68 -1.94 16.66 -2.73
N ASP A 69 -2.32 16.71 -1.46
CA ASP A 69 -1.51 17.34 -0.42
C ASP A 69 -0.22 16.55 -0.17
N HIS A 70 -0.29 15.21 -0.17
CA HIS A 70 0.90 14.35 -0.08
C HIS A 70 1.83 14.55 -1.28
N LEU A 71 1.28 14.57 -2.50
CA LEU A 71 2.08 14.79 -3.72
C LEU A 71 2.73 16.17 -3.73
N THR A 72 2.01 17.20 -3.28
CA THR A 72 2.51 18.57 -3.21
C THR A 72 3.66 18.65 -2.21
N SER A 73 3.47 18.14 -0.99
CA SER A 73 4.51 18.12 0.04
C SER A 73 5.75 17.32 -0.36
N MET A 74 5.61 16.28 -1.17
CA MET A 74 6.71 15.37 -1.49
C MET A 74 7.47 15.74 -2.77
N LEU A 75 6.81 16.38 -3.74
CA LEU A 75 7.36 16.64 -5.08
C LEU A 75 7.44 18.12 -5.45
N ILE A 76 6.74 19.00 -4.73
CA ILE A 76 6.63 20.43 -5.08
C ILE A 76 7.25 21.29 -3.98
N ASP A 77 6.84 21.08 -2.73
CA ASP A 77 7.26 21.93 -1.62
C ASP A 77 8.65 21.55 -1.11
N PRO A 78 9.59 22.51 -0.99
CA PRO A 78 10.90 22.24 -0.39
C PRO A 78 10.78 22.09 1.12
N VAL A 79 11.63 21.24 1.70
CA VAL A 79 11.79 21.17 3.16
C VAL A 79 12.50 22.44 3.63
N PRO A 80 11.94 23.20 4.60
CA PRO A 80 12.61 24.37 5.16
C PRO A 80 13.95 24.00 5.78
N LEU A 81 14.95 24.86 5.60
CA LEU A 81 16.30 24.72 6.17
C LEU A 81 16.36 25.27 7.60
#